data_AF-A0A0C2XX62-F1
#
_entry.id   AF-A0A0C2XX62-F1
#
_cell.length_a   1.000
_cell.length_b   1.000
_cell.length_c   1.000
_cell.angle_alpha   90.00
_cell.angle_beta   90.00
_cell.angle_gamma   90.00
#
_symmetry.space_group_name_H-M   'P 1'
#
loop_
_entity.id
_entity.type
_entity.pdbx_description
1 polymer ?
#
loop_
_entity_poly.entity_id
_entity_poly.type
_entity_poly.pdbx_seq_one_letter_code
_entity_poly.pdbx_strand_id
1 'polypeptide(L)'
;CIPPVVVIDYFPSDGPTDSPSATISIAPVPLPTCANTYVAQSTGETCDSIGTQFGVSGPEILASNPFLDCQDIWLYTQICVPYPVISDSFTLASSSTTVI
;
A
#
# COMPACT_ATOMS: atom_id res chain seq x y z
N CYS A 1 -28.36 3.00 -46.47
CA CYS A 1 -29.78 3.36 -46.56
C CYS A 1 -30.25 3.90 -45.23
N ILE A 2 -31.08 4.94 -45.29
CA ILE A 2 -31.47 5.90 -44.24
C ILE A 2 -31.89 5.24 -42.90
N PRO A 3 -31.42 5.77 -41.76
CA PRO A 3 -31.92 5.44 -40.42
C PRO A 3 -33.23 6.18 -40.11
N PRO A 4 -34.15 5.56 -39.36
CA PRO A 4 -35.06 6.32 -38.50
C PRO A 4 -35.13 5.68 -37.10
N VAL A 5 -35.34 6.38 -35.99
CA VAL A 5 -35.32 7.78 -35.58
C VAL A 5 -35.39 7.71 -34.04
N VAL A 6 -34.68 8.60 -33.36
CA VAL A 6 -34.79 9.04 -31.94
C VAL A 6 -35.54 8.17 -30.92
N VAL A 7 -34.82 7.82 -29.86
CA VAL A 7 -35.26 8.15 -28.50
C VAL A 7 -34.12 8.90 -27.80
N ILE A 8 -34.30 10.21 -27.69
CA ILE A 8 -33.68 11.04 -26.67
C ILE A 8 -34.63 11.05 -25.48
N ASP A 9 -34.66 9.97 -24.71
CA ASP A 9 -35.29 10.02 -23.39
C ASP A 9 -34.32 10.73 -22.46
N TYR A 10 -34.55 12.04 -22.38
CA TYR A 10 -34.13 12.95 -21.35
C TYR A 10 -34.39 12.32 -19.96
N PHE A 11 -33.39 11.63 -19.42
CA PHE A 11 -33.39 11.28 -18.00
C PHE A 11 -32.62 12.36 -17.22
N PRO A 12 -33.30 13.04 -16.27
CA PRO A 12 -32.75 14.17 -15.55
C PRO A 12 -31.52 13.77 -14.72
N SER A 13 -30.52 14.63 -14.74
CA SER A 13 -29.29 14.57 -13.94
C SER A 13 -29.57 14.77 -12.46
N ASP A 14 -30.19 13.78 -11.80
CA ASP A 14 -30.27 13.75 -10.34
C ASP A 14 -29.82 12.40 -9.79
N GLY A 15 -28.55 12.38 -9.37
CA GLY A 15 -27.91 11.26 -8.67
C GLY A 15 -26.39 11.29 -8.80
N PRO A 16 -25.64 11.89 -7.85
CA PRO A 16 -24.25 11.56 -7.67
C PRO A 16 -24.21 10.20 -6.94
N THR A 17 -23.95 9.14 -7.68
CA THR A 17 -23.50 7.90 -7.05
C THR A 17 -22.27 7.45 -7.79
N ASP A 18 -21.17 8.03 -7.32
CA ASP A 18 -19.83 7.49 -7.35
C ASP A 18 -19.88 5.96 -7.43
N SER A 19 -19.73 5.46 -8.65
CA SER A 19 -19.36 4.08 -8.87
C SER A 19 -17.85 4.12 -9.04
N PRO A 20 -17.06 3.77 -8.02
CA PRO A 20 -15.77 3.20 -8.32
C PRO A 20 -16.10 1.93 -9.09
N SER A 21 -15.86 1.97 -10.40
CA SER A 21 -15.84 0.81 -11.28
C SER A 21 -14.93 -0.22 -10.63
N ALA A 22 -15.54 -1.16 -9.90
CA ALA A 22 -14.85 -2.25 -9.23
C ALA A 22 -14.40 -3.24 -10.30
N THR A 23 -13.35 -2.89 -11.03
CA THR A 23 -12.50 -3.89 -11.66
C THR A 23 -11.87 -4.68 -10.52
N ILE A 24 -12.41 -5.87 -10.27
CA ILE A 24 -11.82 -6.87 -9.39
C ILE A 24 -10.49 -7.27 -10.02
N SER A 25 -9.46 -6.48 -9.74
CA SER A 25 -8.08 -6.85 -9.98
C SER A 25 -7.72 -7.78 -8.84
N ILE A 26 -7.83 -9.10 -9.09
CA ILE A 26 -7.25 -10.12 -8.22
C ILE A 26 -5.74 -10.08 -8.46
N ALA A 27 -5.10 -8.95 -8.11
CA ALA A 27 -3.70 -9.00 -7.79
C ALA A 27 -3.61 -9.88 -6.54
N PRO A 28 -2.71 -10.89 -6.49
CA PRO A 28 -2.33 -11.45 -5.22
C PRO A 28 -1.73 -10.30 -4.43
N VAL A 29 -2.55 -9.64 -3.60
CA VAL A 29 -2.04 -8.80 -2.52
C VAL A 29 -1.23 -9.77 -1.70
N PRO A 30 0.11 -9.68 -1.67
CA PRO A 30 0.87 -10.45 -0.72
C PRO A 30 0.32 -9.97 0.62
N LEU A 31 -0.46 -10.82 1.30
CA LEU A 31 -0.75 -10.53 2.70
C LEU A 31 0.62 -10.35 3.33
N PRO A 32 0.88 -9.23 4.03
CA PRO A 32 2.16 -9.04 4.67
C PRO A 32 2.33 -10.17 5.67
N THR A 33 3.07 -11.18 5.27
CA THR A 33 3.36 -12.33 6.10
C THR A 33 4.38 -11.86 7.11
N CYS A 34 4.10 -12.13 8.39
CA CYS A 34 5.03 -11.83 9.44
C CYS A 34 6.34 -12.58 9.19
N ALA A 35 7.39 -11.85 8.82
CA ALA A 35 8.70 -12.43 8.59
C ALA A 35 9.46 -12.55 9.91
N ASN A 36 9.39 -11.48 10.70
CA ASN A 36 10.09 -11.37 11.96
C ASN A 36 9.18 -10.70 13.00
N THR A 37 9.37 -11.07 14.26
CA THR A 37 8.73 -10.37 15.38
C THR A 37 9.77 -9.47 16.03
N TYR A 38 9.54 -8.16 15.98
CA TYR A 38 10.29 -7.18 16.74
C TYR A 38 9.57 -6.86 18.04
N VAL A 39 10.31 -6.63 19.12
CA VAL A 39 9.74 -6.22 20.41
C VAL A 39 10.27 -4.84 20.71
N ALA A 40 9.38 -3.85 20.81
CA ALA A 40 9.78 -2.48 21.12
C ALA A 40 10.59 -2.42 22.43
N GLN A 41 11.83 -1.95 22.34
CA GLN A 41 12.75 -1.89 23.49
C GLN A 41 12.83 -0.49 24.12
N SER A 42 12.23 0.51 23.48
CA SER A 42 12.30 1.90 23.93
C SER A 42 10.99 2.64 23.69
N THR A 43 10.69 3.58 24.58
CA THR A 43 9.57 4.52 24.40
C THR A 43 9.97 5.56 23.36
N GLY A 44 9.13 5.76 22.35
CA GLY A 44 9.37 6.70 21.25
C GLY A 44 9.87 6.05 19.96
N GLU A 45 9.87 4.72 19.87
CA GLU A 45 10.04 4.07 18.58
C GLU A 45 8.83 4.31 17.69
N THR A 46 9.09 4.45 16.39
CA THR A 46 8.06 4.66 15.37
C THR A 46 8.15 3.57 14.33
N CYS A 47 7.08 3.39 13.57
CA CYS A 47 7.08 2.46 12.43
C CYS A 47 8.20 2.78 11.43
N ASP A 48 8.60 4.06 11.28
CA ASP A 48 9.67 4.47 10.37
C ASP A 48 11.07 4.10 10.90
N SER A 49 11.32 4.33 12.20
CA SER A 49 12.58 3.95 12.84
C SER A 49 12.78 2.44 12.84
N ILE A 50 11.73 1.68 13.15
CA ILE A 50 11.75 0.21 13.09
C ILE A 50 11.90 -0.23 11.63
N GLY A 51 11.16 0.36 10.71
CA GLY A 51 11.24 0.06 9.28
C GLY A 51 12.64 0.22 8.72
N THR A 52 13.30 1.33 9.02
CA THR A 52 14.68 1.63 8.61
C THR A 52 15.67 0.57 9.10
N GLN A 53 15.49 0.04 10.32
CA GLN A 53 16.35 -1.00 10.88
C GLN A 53 16.20 -2.35 10.14
N PHE A 54 15.01 -2.65 9.64
CA PHE A 54 14.70 -3.90 8.94
C PHE A 54 14.69 -3.78 7.41
N GLY A 55 14.92 -2.58 6.88
CA GLY A 55 14.87 -2.31 5.45
C GLY A 55 13.45 -2.39 4.86
N VAL A 56 12.42 -2.09 5.67
CA VAL A 56 11.01 -2.03 5.26
C VAL A 56 10.44 -0.63 5.48
N SER A 57 9.32 -0.31 4.84
CA SER A 57 8.70 1.01 5.02
C SER A 57 7.80 1.04 6.26
N GLY A 58 7.74 2.18 6.96
CA GLY A 58 6.76 2.40 8.04
C GLY A 58 5.31 2.03 7.71
N PRO A 59 4.75 2.40 6.53
CA PRO A 59 3.40 1.96 6.14
C PRO A 59 3.25 0.44 5.96
N GLU A 60 4.32 -0.29 5.62
CA GLU A 60 4.27 -1.75 5.54
C GLU A 60 4.21 -2.40 6.93
N ILE A 61 4.91 -1.82 7.90
CA ILE A 61 4.81 -2.22 9.31
C ILE A 61 3.39 -1.95 9.82
N LEU A 62 2.82 -0.78 9.55
CA LEU A 62 1.44 -0.47 9.97
C LEU A 62 0.42 -1.39 9.30
N ALA A 63 0.59 -1.69 8.01
CA ALA A 63 -0.27 -2.63 7.30
C ALA A 63 -0.23 -4.05 7.90
N SER A 64 0.93 -4.45 8.43
CA SER A 64 1.11 -5.73 9.14
C SER A 64 0.58 -5.71 10.58
N ASN A 65 0.41 -4.52 11.16
CA ASN A 65 0.01 -4.32 12.54
C ASN A 65 -1.06 -3.21 12.66
N PRO A 66 -2.30 -3.46 12.20
CA PRO A 66 -3.36 -2.45 12.20
C PRO A 66 -3.80 -2.01 13.61
N PHE A 67 -3.31 -2.68 14.66
CA PHE A 67 -3.56 -2.35 16.06
C PHE A 67 -2.54 -1.35 16.63
N LEU A 68 -1.45 -1.06 15.91
CA LEU A 68 -0.42 -0.14 16.39
C LEU A 68 -0.74 1.30 16.03
N ASP A 69 -0.38 2.20 16.93
CA ASP A 69 -0.21 3.62 16.61
C ASP A 69 1.29 3.87 16.35
N CYS A 70 1.63 4.29 15.13
CA CYS A 70 3.03 4.49 14.73
C CYS A 70 3.72 5.66 15.45
N GLN A 71 2.96 6.54 16.11
CA GLN A 71 3.47 7.68 16.88
C GLN A 71 3.56 7.35 18.38
N ASP A 72 2.89 6.29 18.85
CA ASP A 72 2.87 5.86 20.24
C ASP A 72 3.01 4.32 20.37
N ILE A 73 4.22 3.80 20.14
CA ILE A 73 4.52 2.38 20.34
C ILE A 73 4.89 2.12 21.80
N TRP A 74 4.12 1.25 22.46
CA TRP A 74 4.38 0.91 23.86
C TRP A 74 5.59 -0.01 24.02
N LEU A 75 6.24 0.08 25.18
CA LEU A 75 7.35 -0.79 25.53
C LEU A 75 6.89 -2.27 25.53
N TYR A 76 7.74 -3.15 25.02
CA TYR A 76 7.49 -4.59 24.89
C TYR A 76 6.35 -4.98 23.95
N THR A 77 5.90 -4.05 23.11
CA THR A 77 4.92 -4.37 22.08
C THR A 77 5.54 -5.27 21.03
N GLN A 78 4.85 -6.36 20.71
CA GLN A 78 5.22 -7.28 19.63
C GLN A 78 4.76 -6.68 18.31
N ILE A 79 5.72 -6.29 17.49
CA ILE A 79 5.52 -5.71 16.17
C ILE A 79 5.89 -6.77 15.14
N CYS A 80 4.94 -7.06 14.27
CA CYS A 80 5.17 -7.89 13.11
C CYS A 80 5.93 -7.11 12.04
N VAL A 81 7.13 -7.55 11.69
CA VAL A 81 7.92 -6.96 10.62
C VAL A 81 7.75 -7.85 9.38
N PRO A 82 7.18 -7.32 8.27
CA PRO A 82 7.04 -8.09 7.04
C PRO A 82 8.40 -8.33 6.40
N TYR A 83 8.44 -9.22 5.41
CA TYR A 83 9.63 -9.30 4.54
C TYR A 83 9.81 -7.95 3.85
N PRO A 84 11.05 -7.46 3.71
CA PRO A 84 11.29 -6.35 2.81
C PRO A 84 10.76 -6.78 1.45
N VAL A 85 9.69 -6.11 1.02
CA VAL A 85 9.38 -6.13 -0.38
C VAL A 85 10.58 -5.43 -0.99
N ILE A 86 11.41 -6.20 -1.67
CA ILE A 86 12.07 -5.67 -2.86
C ILE A 86 10.91 -5.37 -3.81
N SER A 87 10.18 -4.30 -3.51
CA SER A 87 9.58 -3.49 -4.52
C SER A 87 10.78 -2.99 -5.29
N ASP A 88 11.25 -3.82 -6.21
CA ASP A 88 11.72 -3.38 -7.50
C ASP A 88 10.60 -2.49 -8.05
N SER A 89 10.52 -1.26 -7.53
CA SER A 89 10.73 -0.12 -8.37
C SER A 89 12.10 -0.28 -9.02
N PHE A 90 12.19 -1.28 -9.91
CA PHE A 90 12.86 -1.13 -11.16
C PHE A 90 12.07 -0.05 -11.95
N THR A 91 11.93 1.17 -11.39
CA THR A 91 12.34 2.28 -12.22
C THR A 91 13.74 1.89 -12.61
N LEU A 92 13.94 1.52 -13.87
CA LEU A 92 15.26 1.37 -14.46
C LEU A 92 16.09 2.51 -13.86
N ALA A 93 16.86 2.21 -12.82
CA ALA A 93 17.95 3.06 -12.44
C ALA A 93 18.79 2.92 -13.68
N SER A 94 18.72 3.99 -14.48
CA SER A 94 19.65 4.31 -15.53
C SER A 94 21.02 4.26 -14.88
N SER A 95 21.54 3.05 -14.73
CA SER A 95 22.94 2.77 -14.50
C SER A 95 23.58 3.18 -15.81
N SER A 96 23.85 4.47 -15.92
CA SER A 96 24.78 5.04 -16.88
C SER A 96 26.15 4.46 -16.54
N THR A 97 26.36 3.21 -16.94
CA THR A 97 27.69 2.61 -17.02
C THR A 97 28.37 3.29 -18.20
N THR A 98 29.14 4.33 -17.89
CA THR A 98 30.11 4.92 -18.80
C THR A 98 31.11 3.83 -19.21
N VAL A 99 31.11 3.49 -20.50
CA VAL A 99 32.11 2.63 -21.11
C VAL A 99 33.28 3.52 -21.52
N ILE A 100 34.46 3.28 -20.93
CA ILE A 100 35.73 3.88 -21.35
C ILE A 100 36.37 3.09 -22.48
#